data_AF-A0A1Q8AAJ3-F1
#
_entry.id   AF-A0A1Q8AAJ3-F1
#
_cell.length_a   1.000
_cell.length_b   1.000
_cell.length_c   1.000
_cell.angle_alpha   90.00
_cell.angle_beta   90.00
_cell.angle_gamma   90.00
#
_symmetry.space_group_name_H-M   'P 1'
#
loop_
_entity.id
_entity.type
_entity.pdbx_description
1 polymer ?
#
loop_
_entity_poly.entity_id
_entity_poly.type
_entity_poly.pdbx_seq_one_letter_code
_entity_poly.pdbx_strand_id
1 'polypeptide(L)'
;MGGVARLPPALLSQIAATVLLAGACVAFVAMAERPAAPRALVAGALLGALALTRPFFLPLPLLLAALALGSWRRSARSLAPALLLAIAAFGAVLAPQVAYSLTSFGRPLVGSLGTQLWLGYFQGLAPADLDDFQRAEADAGRAAIARLENAADRRTQAYAFVALDDELRARALALMAHDPLGYLARGAVRSVVLWAGEVPARDAGATLPDAVRSAWLALELSFLGVGLVGSVRLARRGDLRALVPLALVLFVWALSFPLWAEGRFSLPAKPLLAIGVVAALSAPRPGGPSEARPGGRAARGGASRP
;
A
#
# COMPACT_ATOMS: atom_id res chain seq x y z
N MET A 1 7.69 -18.55 35.89
CA MET A 1 6.63 -17.58 35.54
C MET A 1 6.98 -16.96 34.21
N GLY A 2 6.31 -17.41 33.14
CA GLY A 2 6.61 -16.99 31.77
C GLY A 2 6.25 -15.53 31.55
N GLY A 3 7.26 -14.70 31.31
CA GLY A 3 7.06 -13.35 30.82
C GLY A 3 6.38 -13.44 29.46
N VAL A 4 5.11 -13.02 29.39
CA VAL A 4 4.43 -12.80 28.12
C VAL A 4 5.25 -11.73 27.39
N ALA A 5 6.03 -12.16 26.40
CA ALA A 5 6.78 -11.27 25.53
C ALA A 5 5.76 -10.32 24.87
N ARG A 6 5.67 -9.09 25.37
CA ARG A 6 4.82 -8.07 24.77
C ARG A 6 5.39 -7.79 23.39
N LEU A 7 4.62 -8.10 22.35
CA LEU A 7 5.00 -7.77 20.98
C LEU A 7 5.29 -6.27 20.90
N PRO A 8 6.35 -5.86 20.19
CA PRO A 8 6.66 -4.44 20.06
C PRO A 8 5.49 -3.70 19.39
N PRO A 9 5.19 -2.46 19.80
CA PRO A 9 4.03 -1.70 19.30
C PRO A 9 4.04 -1.52 17.77
N ALA A 10 5.23 -1.49 17.16
CA ALA A 10 5.37 -1.45 15.70
C ALA A 10 4.83 -2.71 15.01
N LEU A 11 5.06 -3.90 15.58
CA LEU A 11 4.59 -5.17 15.03
C LEU A 11 3.07 -5.30 15.16
N LEU A 12 2.50 -4.87 16.30
CA LEU A 12 1.05 -4.83 16.52
C LEU A 12 0.35 -3.93 15.49
N SER A 13 0.92 -2.74 15.22
CA SER A 13 0.42 -1.84 14.18
C SER A 13 0.46 -2.47 12.79
N GLN A 14 1.52 -3.22 12.44
CA GLN A 14 1.63 -3.91 11.15
C GLN A 14 0.61 -5.03 10.98
N ILE A 15 0.41 -5.85 12.01
CA ILE A 15 -0.59 -6.93 12.00
C ILE A 15 -2.00 -6.32 11.89
N ALA A 16 -2.30 -5.30 12.71
CA ALA A 16 -3.58 -4.61 12.68
C ALA A 16 -3.85 -3.99 11.29
N ALA A 17 -2.87 -3.30 10.70
CA ALA A 17 -3.00 -2.72 9.37
C ALA A 17 -3.23 -3.79 8.29
N THR A 18 -2.57 -4.94 8.39
CA THR A 18 -2.73 -6.05 7.43
C THR A 18 -4.15 -6.64 7.51
N VAL A 19 -4.63 -6.92 8.72
CA VAL A 19 -5.98 -7.45 8.95
C VAL A 19 -7.05 -6.45 8.53
N LEU A 20 -6.88 -5.17 8.88
CA LEU A 20 -7.79 -4.10 8.49
C LEU A 20 -7.80 -3.90 6.96
N LEU A 21 -6.64 -3.96 6.31
CA LEU A 21 -6.57 -3.85 4.86
C LEU A 21 -7.31 -5.01 4.18
N ALA A 22 -7.03 -6.25 4.57
CA ALA A 22 -7.70 -7.43 4.02
C ALA A 22 -9.23 -7.36 4.25
N GLY A 23 -9.66 -7.05 5.48
CA GLY A 23 -11.06 -6.89 5.84
C GLY A 23 -11.76 -5.77 5.07
N ALA A 24 -11.11 -4.61 4.94
CA ALA A 24 -11.62 -3.48 4.17
C ALA A 24 -11.80 -3.84 2.69
N CYS A 25 -10.86 -4.58 2.09
CA CYS A 25 -10.95 -5.03 0.71
C CYS A 25 -12.13 -5.98 0.50
N VAL A 26 -12.28 -6.97 1.38
CA VAL A 26 -13.39 -7.93 1.33
C VAL A 26 -14.73 -7.21 1.50
N ALA A 27 -14.84 -6.33 2.49
CA ALA A 27 -16.05 -5.54 2.73
C ALA A 27 -16.39 -4.64 1.53
N PHE A 28 -15.38 -3.98 0.96
CA PHE A 28 -15.55 -3.12 -0.22
C PHE A 28 -16.03 -3.92 -1.44
N VAL A 29 -15.39 -5.05 -1.74
CA VAL A 29 -15.80 -5.92 -2.86
C VAL A 29 -17.23 -6.46 -2.61
N ALA A 30 -17.56 -6.89 -1.40
CA ALA A 30 -18.89 -7.38 -1.05
C ALA A 30 -19.97 -6.29 -1.18
N MET A 31 -19.65 -5.04 -0.81
CA MET A 31 -20.50 -3.87 -1.04
C MET A 31 -20.64 -3.59 -2.54
N ALA A 32 -19.53 -3.55 -3.28
CA ALA A 32 -19.52 -3.27 -4.71
C ALA A 32 -20.28 -4.33 -5.51
N GLU A 33 -20.31 -5.59 -5.05
CA GLU A 33 -21.07 -6.70 -5.64
C GLU A 33 -22.54 -6.70 -5.26
N ARG A 34 -22.95 -6.34 -4.05
CA ARG A 34 -24.37 -6.15 -3.74
C ARG A 34 -24.50 -4.88 -2.89
N PRO A 35 -24.77 -3.73 -3.53
CA PRO A 35 -24.88 -2.47 -2.83
C PRO A 35 -25.96 -2.54 -1.77
N ALA A 36 -25.58 -2.34 -0.52
CA ALA A 36 -26.47 -2.29 0.62
C ALA A 36 -25.88 -1.35 1.66
N ALA A 37 -26.74 -0.56 2.31
CA ALA A 37 -26.33 0.39 3.34
C ALA A 37 -25.40 -0.21 4.41
N PRO A 38 -25.71 -1.36 5.05
CA PRO A 38 -24.83 -1.92 6.08
C PRO A 38 -23.44 -2.31 5.53
N ARG A 39 -23.37 -2.78 4.29
CA ARG A 39 -22.08 -3.14 3.66
C ARG A 39 -21.22 -1.91 3.37
N ALA A 40 -21.86 -0.83 2.93
CA ALA A 40 -21.19 0.44 2.70
C ALA A 40 -20.65 1.03 4.00
N LEU A 41 -21.44 1.01 5.07
CA LEU A 41 -21.02 1.45 6.40
C LEU A 41 -19.83 0.65 6.91
N VAL A 42 -19.87 -0.68 6.84
CA VAL A 42 -18.77 -1.56 7.27
C VAL A 42 -17.51 -1.32 6.43
N ALA A 43 -17.63 -1.25 5.10
CA ALA A 43 -16.49 -0.99 4.23
C ALA A 43 -15.83 0.37 4.53
N GLY A 44 -16.64 1.42 4.66
CA GLY A 44 -16.17 2.76 5.00
C GLY A 44 -15.51 2.82 6.38
N ALA A 45 -16.12 2.21 7.39
CA ALA A 45 -15.60 2.19 8.75
C ALA A 45 -14.26 1.44 8.84
N LEU A 46 -14.12 0.29 8.16
CA LEU A 46 -12.87 -0.46 8.11
C LEU A 46 -11.75 0.31 7.38
N LEU A 47 -12.08 0.99 6.28
CA LEU A 47 -11.14 1.89 5.60
C LEU A 47 -10.73 3.07 6.50
N GLY A 48 -11.65 3.61 7.30
CA GLY A 48 -11.38 4.68 8.25
C GLY A 48 -10.44 4.22 9.36
N ALA A 49 -10.72 3.05 9.95
CA ALA A 49 -9.87 2.43 10.96
C ALA A 49 -8.45 2.11 10.41
N LEU A 50 -8.37 1.65 9.16
CA LEU A 50 -7.11 1.45 8.47
C LEU A 50 -6.32 2.76 8.34
N ALA A 51 -6.97 3.84 7.92
CA ALA A 51 -6.34 5.16 7.78
C ALA A 51 -5.91 5.76 9.13
N LEU A 52 -6.65 5.51 10.22
CA LEU A 52 -6.22 5.87 11.58
C LEU A 52 -4.99 5.08 12.03
N THR A 53 -4.89 3.82 11.63
CA THR A 53 -3.72 2.98 11.95
C THR A 53 -2.49 3.39 11.12
N ARG A 54 -2.71 3.73 9.86
CA ARG A 54 -1.70 4.06 8.85
C ARG A 54 -2.26 5.16 7.93
N PRO A 55 -1.92 6.44 8.16
CA PRO A 55 -2.41 7.56 7.35
C PRO A 55 -2.09 7.44 5.85
N PHE A 56 -1.10 6.62 5.50
CA PHE A 56 -0.76 6.22 4.14
C PHE A 56 -1.95 5.70 3.31
N PHE A 57 -2.98 5.11 3.95
CA PHE A 57 -4.17 4.60 3.26
C PHE A 57 -5.31 5.62 3.09
N LEU A 58 -5.11 6.89 3.48
CA LEU A 58 -6.11 7.95 3.28
C LEU A 58 -6.68 8.05 1.85
N PRO A 59 -5.88 7.96 0.76
CA PRO A 59 -6.43 8.03 -0.60
C PRO A 59 -7.08 6.72 -1.09
N LEU A 60 -7.00 5.63 -0.32
CA LEU A 60 -7.47 4.31 -0.74
C LEU A 60 -8.98 4.25 -1.09
N PRO A 61 -9.91 4.85 -0.32
CA PRO A 61 -11.34 4.80 -0.65
C PRO A 61 -11.66 5.38 -2.02
N LEU A 62 -10.94 6.45 -2.43
CA LEU A 62 -11.12 7.09 -3.73
C LEU A 62 -10.63 6.20 -4.86
N LEU A 63 -9.47 5.55 -4.68
CA LEU A 63 -8.96 4.57 -5.64
C LEU A 63 -9.94 3.41 -5.83
N LEU A 64 -10.44 2.84 -4.72
CA LEU A 64 -11.39 1.72 -4.77
C LEU A 64 -12.72 2.14 -5.44
N ALA A 65 -13.22 3.34 -5.14
CA ALA A 65 -14.40 3.89 -5.79
C ALA A 65 -14.20 4.07 -7.30
N ALA A 66 -13.05 4.61 -7.73
CA ALA A 66 -12.71 4.77 -9.13
C ALA A 66 -12.64 3.43 -9.87
N LEU A 67 -12.05 2.39 -9.27
CA LEU A 67 -12.01 1.04 -9.83
C LEU A 67 -13.40 0.43 -9.97
N ALA A 68 -14.25 0.59 -8.95
CA ALA A 68 -15.60 0.04 -8.98
C ALA A 68 -16.46 0.71 -10.06
N LEU A 69 -16.36 2.03 -10.19
CA LEU A 69 -17.05 2.81 -11.24
C LEU A 69 -16.49 2.54 -12.65
N GLY A 70 -15.19 2.30 -12.78
CA GLY A 70 -14.53 1.97 -14.04
C GLY A 70 -14.81 0.54 -14.52
N SER A 71 -15.37 -0.33 -13.67
CA SER A 71 -15.74 -1.69 -14.07
C SER A 71 -17.00 -1.68 -14.96
N TRP A 72 -16.87 -2.11 -16.21
CA TRP A 72 -17.93 -2.04 -17.25
C TRP A 72 -19.19 -2.86 -16.95
N ARG A 73 -19.23 -3.57 -15.83
CA ARG A 73 -20.31 -4.50 -15.47
C ARG A 73 -21.51 -3.82 -14.83
N ARG A 74 -21.43 -2.54 -14.42
CA ARG A 74 -22.51 -1.86 -13.69
C ARG A 74 -22.72 -0.41 -14.09
N SER A 75 -23.98 0.01 -14.01
CA SER A 75 -24.36 1.41 -14.11
C SER A 75 -23.93 2.17 -12.86
N ALA A 76 -23.14 3.23 -13.02
CA ALA A 76 -22.67 4.10 -11.95
C ALA A 76 -23.81 4.59 -11.03
N ARG A 77 -25.01 4.80 -11.60
CA ARG A 77 -26.21 5.24 -10.85
C ARG A 77 -26.63 4.28 -9.74
N SER A 78 -26.43 2.98 -9.95
CA SER A 78 -26.80 1.95 -8.96
C SER A 78 -25.80 1.82 -7.80
N LEU A 79 -24.54 2.19 -8.05
CA LEU A 79 -23.43 2.01 -7.11
C LEU A 79 -23.12 3.29 -6.33
N ALA A 80 -23.37 4.46 -6.92
CA ALA A 80 -23.04 5.76 -6.35
C ALA A 80 -23.56 5.96 -4.91
N PRO A 81 -24.82 5.61 -4.55
CA PRO A 81 -25.30 5.80 -3.18
C PRO A 81 -24.49 5.01 -2.15
N ALA A 82 -24.12 3.76 -2.47
CA ALA A 82 -23.32 2.93 -1.59
C ALA A 82 -21.87 3.45 -1.45
N LEU A 83 -21.28 3.95 -2.54
CA LEU A 83 -19.95 4.57 -2.49
C LEU A 83 -19.94 5.85 -1.65
N LEU A 84 -20.94 6.72 -1.84
CA LEU A 84 -21.09 7.94 -1.05
C LEU A 84 -21.26 7.62 0.43
N LEU A 85 -22.07 6.61 0.76
CA LEU A 85 -22.26 6.16 2.14
C LEU A 85 -20.97 5.57 2.74
N ALA A 86 -20.19 4.81 1.97
CA ALA A 86 -18.90 4.30 2.42
C ALA A 86 -17.89 5.44 2.66
N ILE A 87 -17.84 6.44 1.78
CA ILE A 87 -17.00 7.63 1.96
C ILE A 87 -17.45 8.44 3.19
N ALA A 88 -18.75 8.59 3.41
CA ALA A 88 -19.30 9.26 4.59
C ALA A 88 -18.92 8.51 5.89
N ALA A 89 -19.06 7.19 5.91
CA ALA A 89 -18.65 6.38 7.06
C ALA A 89 -17.14 6.44 7.31
N PHE A 90 -16.32 6.42 6.26
CA PHE A 90 -14.88 6.65 6.33
C PHE A 90 -14.56 8.02 6.97
N GLY A 91 -15.20 9.08 6.49
CA GLY A 91 -15.04 10.43 7.02
C GLY A 91 -15.48 10.54 8.49
N ALA A 92 -16.59 9.89 8.86
CA ALA A 92 -17.09 9.89 10.23
C ALA A 92 -16.10 9.23 11.22
N VAL A 93 -15.41 8.16 10.81
CA VAL A 93 -14.37 7.52 11.62
C VAL A 93 -13.14 8.42 11.79
N LEU A 94 -12.77 9.19 10.76
CA LEU A 94 -11.63 10.11 10.81
C LEU A 94 -11.94 11.42 11.53
N ALA A 95 -13.20 11.84 11.56
CA ALA A 95 -13.61 13.16 12.03
C ALA A 95 -13.07 13.54 13.42
N PRO A 96 -13.07 12.65 14.44
CA PRO A 96 -12.52 13.00 15.76
C PRO A 96 -11.02 13.34 15.71
N GLN A 97 -10.23 12.54 14.98
CA GLN A 97 -8.79 12.76 14.86
C GLN A 97 -8.47 14.03 14.06
N VAL A 98 -9.24 14.30 13.01
CA VAL A 98 -9.10 15.52 12.20
C VAL A 98 -9.48 16.75 13.03
N ALA A 99 -10.58 16.70 13.79
CA ALA A 99 -11.00 17.78 14.68
C ALA A 99 -9.96 18.06 15.77
N TYR A 100 -9.41 17.02 16.39
CA TYR A 100 -8.31 17.14 17.33
C TYR A 100 -7.06 17.76 16.69
N SER A 101 -6.72 17.33 15.47
CA SER A 101 -5.53 17.82 14.76
C SER A 101 -5.66 19.30 14.36
N LEU A 102 -6.85 19.70 13.91
CA LEU A 102 -7.14 21.10 13.57
C LEU A 102 -7.10 22.00 14.81
N THR A 103 -7.72 21.58 15.91
CA THR A 103 -7.77 22.38 17.14
C THR A 103 -6.42 22.46 17.84
N SER A 104 -5.62 21.39 17.77
CA SER A 104 -4.33 21.32 18.47
C SER A 104 -3.17 21.82 17.62
N PHE A 105 -3.16 21.57 16.31
CA PHE A 105 -1.98 21.83 15.45
C PHE A 105 -2.27 22.74 14.25
N GLY A 106 -3.52 23.20 14.09
CA GLY A 106 -3.91 24.08 12.98
C GLY A 106 -3.97 23.40 11.61
N ARG A 107 -3.91 22.06 11.55
CA ARG A 107 -3.92 21.29 10.30
C ARG A 107 -4.69 19.97 10.42
N PRO A 108 -5.35 19.50 9.33
CA PRO A 108 -6.24 18.35 9.40
C PRO A 108 -5.54 17.03 9.69
N LEU A 109 -4.25 16.94 9.37
CA LEU A 109 -3.43 15.74 9.56
C LEU A 109 -2.03 16.16 10.02
N VAL A 110 -1.52 15.47 11.03
CA VAL A 110 -0.12 15.56 11.47
C VAL A 110 0.53 14.23 11.12
N GLY A 111 1.62 14.29 10.37
CA GLY A 111 2.34 13.11 9.91
C GLY A 111 3.81 13.42 9.67
N SER A 112 4.54 12.40 9.22
CA SER A 112 5.97 12.45 8.96
C SER A 112 6.29 12.54 7.46
N LEU A 113 5.37 13.04 6.63
CA LEU A 113 5.51 12.98 5.16
C LEU A 113 6.74 13.74 4.68
N GLY A 114 7.03 14.93 5.23
CA GLY A 114 8.23 15.68 4.91
C GLY A 114 9.51 14.95 5.28
N THR A 115 9.52 14.37 6.48
CA THR A 115 10.61 13.53 6.99
C THR A 115 10.84 12.32 6.07
N GLN A 116 9.77 11.66 5.64
CA GLN A 116 9.81 10.51 4.75
C GLN A 116 10.30 10.87 3.35
N LEU A 117 9.93 12.04 2.81
CA LEU A 117 10.45 12.55 1.54
C LEU A 117 11.95 12.84 1.62
N TRP A 118 12.38 13.49 2.70
CA TRP A 118 13.79 13.82 2.90
C TRP A 118 14.67 12.57 3.06
N LEU A 119 14.24 11.61 3.90
CA LEU A 119 14.91 10.31 4.03
C LEU A 119 14.91 9.52 2.71
N GLY A 120 13.80 9.58 1.96
CA GLY A 120 13.64 8.89 0.68
C GLY A 120 14.59 9.41 -0.41
N TYR A 121 14.90 10.71 -0.39
CA TYR A 121 15.85 11.30 -1.35
C TYR A 121 17.24 10.68 -1.23
N PHE A 122 17.76 10.57 0.00
CA PHE A 122 19.09 10.04 0.29
C PHE A 122 19.17 8.51 0.27
N GLN A 123 18.03 7.82 0.15
CA GLN A 123 18.00 6.37 0.13
C GLN A 123 18.75 5.82 -1.09
N GLY A 124 19.80 5.04 -0.83
CA GLY A 124 20.67 4.46 -1.86
C GLY A 124 21.83 5.36 -2.29
N LEU A 125 22.06 6.50 -1.61
CA LEU A 125 23.27 7.32 -1.79
C LEU A 125 24.26 7.08 -0.64
N ALA A 126 25.54 6.91 -0.97
CA ALA A 126 26.58 6.97 0.04
C ALA A 126 26.97 8.44 0.29
N PRO A 127 27.45 8.80 1.49
CA PRO A 127 27.92 10.16 1.79
C PRO A 127 29.00 10.68 0.82
N ALA A 128 29.81 9.76 0.26
CA ALA A 128 30.85 10.07 -0.71
C ALA A 128 30.31 10.48 -2.09
N ASP A 129 29.07 10.10 -2.40
CA ASP A 129 28.43 10.37 -3.70
C ASP A 129 27.65 11.68 -3.70
N LEU A 130 27.55 12.37 -2.56
CA LEU A 130 26.82 13.62 -2.44
C LEU A 130 27.65 14.76 -3.01
N ASP A 131 27.03 15.61 -3.83
CA ASP A 131 27.60 16.91 -4.18
C ASP A 131 27.54 17.89 -3.00
N ASP A 132 28.14 19.07 -3.15
CA ASP A 132 28.24 20.05 -2.07
C ASP A 132 26.88 20.58 -1.61
N PHE A 133 25.92 20.74 -2.54
CA PHE A 133 24.56 21.18 -2.22
C PHE A 133 23.80 20.10 -1.43
N GLN A 134 23.83 18.86 -1.93
CA GLN A 134 23.21 17.70 -1.29
C GLN A 134 23.80 17.45 0.10
N ARG A 135 25.11 17.63 0.26
CA ARG A 135 25.78 17.46 1.55
C ARG A 135 25.36 18.53 2.54
N ALA A 136 25.30 19.80 2.12
CA ALA A 136 24.82 20.90 2.96
C ALA A 136 23.36 20.67 3.42
N GLU A 137 22.49 20.23 2.52
CA GLU A 137 21.10 19.90 2.85
C GLU A 137 20.96 18.66 3.74
N ALA A 138 21.84 17.66 3.57
CA ALA A 138 21.91 16.49 4.44
C ALA A 138 22.30 16.89 5.87
N ASP A 139 23.32 17.72 6.01
CA ASP A 139 23.81 18.20 7.31
C ASP A 139 22.80 19.10 7.99
N ALA A 140 22.18 20.02 7.25
CA ALA A 140 21.15 20.90 7.78
C ALA A 140 19.89 20.13 8.23
N GLY A 141 19.47 19.12 7.46
CA GLY A 141 18.36 18.24 7.85
C GLY A 141 18.68 17.40 9.09
N ARG A 142 19.89 16.82 9.17
CA ARG A 142 20.36 16.11 10.38
C ARG A 142 20.40 17.03 11.60
N ALA A 143 20.90 18.25 11.45
CA ALA A 143 20.92 19.24 12.51
C ALA A 143 19.50 19.61 12.97
N ALA A 144 18.54 19.72 12.05
CA ALA A 144 17.14 19.97 12.38
C ALA A 144 16.51 18.83 13.19
N ILE A 145 16.78 17.58 12.82
CA ILE A 145 16.33 16.40 13.57
C ILE A 145 16.94 16.40 14.99
N ALA A 146 18.25 16.63 15.09
CA ALA A 146 18.95 16.67 16.39
C ALA A 146 18.40 17.77 17.33
N ARG A 147 17.96 18.92 16.80
CA ARG A 147 17.29 19.96 17.62
C ARG A 147 16.01 19.44 18.27
N LEU A 148 15.23 18.62 17.57
CA LEU A 148 13.99 18.06 18.10
C LEU A 148 14.23 16.99 19.17
N GLU A 149 15.25 16.14 18.97
CA GLU A 149 15.60 15.08 19.92
C GLU A 149 16.03 15.62 21.29
N ASN A 150 16.58 16.84 21.31
CA ASN A 150 17.01 17.52 22.52
C ASN A 150 15.90 18.34 23.22
N ALA A 151 14.65 18.32 22.72
CA ALA A 151 13.54 19.04 23.34
C ALA A 151 13.09 18.36 24.65
N ALA A 152 13.15 19.08 25.78
CA ALA A 152 12.90 18.52 27.11
C ALA A 152 11.41 18.22 27.43
N ASP A 153 10.47 18.85 26.73
CA ASP A 153 9.03 18.70 26.98
C ASP A 153 8.29 18.01 25.81
N ARG A 154 7.46 17.01 26.12
CA ARG A 154 6.69 16.23 25.12
C ARG A 154 5.68 17.06 24.36
N ARG A 155 5.05 18.06 25.00
CA ARG A 155 4.08 18.91 24.30
C ARG A 155 4.80 19.81 23.30
N THR A 156 5.89 20.44 23.73
CA THR A 156 6.77 21.25 22.88
C THR A 156 7.33 20.42 21.71
N GLN A 157 7.71 19.17 21.96
CA GLN A 157 8.18 18.23 20.94
C GLN A 157 7.12 17.95 19.86
N ALA A 158 5.84 17.84 20.22
CA ALA A 158 4.77 17.62 19.24
C ALA A 158 4.58 18.80 18.27
N TYR A 159 4.65 20.04 18.77
CA TYR A 159 4.61 21.24 17.92
C TYR A 159 5.90 21.45 17.13
N ALA A 160 7.06 21.18 17.74
CA ALA A 160 8.34 21.28 17.07
C ALA A 160 8.47 20.23 15.94
N PHE A 161 7.88 19.04 16.11
CA PHE A 161 7.82 18.03 15.07
C PHE A 161 7.04 18.50 13.84
N VAL A 162 5.97 19.29 14.05
CA VAL A 162 5.17 19.85 12.96
C VAL A 162 6.03 20.76 12.07
N ALA A 163 6.78 21.68 12.70
CA ALA A 163 7.67 22.59 12.00
C ALA A 163 8.85 21.86 11.34
N LEU A 164 9.41 20.85 12.01
CA LEU A 164 10.46 19.99 11.45
C LEU A 164 9.98 19.28 10.18
N ASP A 165 8.78 18.72 10.19
CA ASP A 165 8.27 18.01 9.01
C ASP A 165 8.09 18.96 7.82
N ASP A 166 7.63 20.20 8.07
CA ASP A 166 7.52 21.23 7.03
C ASP A 166 8.89 21.68 6.50
N GLU A 167 9.87 21.86 7.40
CA GLU A 167 11.26 22.17 7.02
C GLU A 167 11.86 21.05 6.15
N LEU A 168 11.77 19.79 6.59
CA LEU A 168 12.30 18.64 5.86
C LEU A 168 11.58 18.44 4.52
N ARG A 169 10.27 18.70 4.44
CA ARG A 169 9.53 18.68 3.17
C ARG A 169 10.09 19.70 2.18
N ALA A 170 10.30 20.94 2.61
CA ALA A 170 10.84 21.99 1.74
C ALA A 170 12.25 21.62 1.22
N ARG A 171 13.11 21.12 2.11
CA ARG A 171 14.45 20.63 1.76
C ARG A 171 14.40 19.46 0.77
N ALA A 172 13.53 18.49 1.02
CA ALA A 172 13.35 17.34 0.12
C ALA A 172 12.92 17.78 -1.28
N LEU A 173 12.00 18.75 -1.38
CA LEU A 173 11.57 19.29 -2.67
C LEU A 173 12.71 20.04 -3.39
N ALA A 174 13.53 20.81 -2.65
CA ALA A 174 14.71 21.46 -3.22
C ALA A 174 15.73 20.45 -3.75
N LEU A 175 16.00 19.38 -3.00
CA LEU A 175 16.86 18.27 -3.40
C LEU A 175 16.34 17.54 -4.64
N MET A 176 15.03 17.27 -4.71
CA MET A 176 14.39 16.65 -5.88
C MET A 176 14.42 17.56 -7.11
N ALA A 177 14.30 18.87 -6.92
CA ALA A 177 14.41 19.84 -8.01
C ALA A 177 15.86 19.97 -8.53
N HIS A 178 16.85 19.82 -7.66
CA HIS A 178 18.27 19.85 -8.00
C HIS A 178 18.71 18.62 -8.83
N ASP A 179 18.25 17.42 -8.47
CA ASP A 179 18.55 16.16 -9.19
C ASP A 179 17.28 15.32 -9.44
N PRO A 180 16.42 15.72 -10.39
CA PRO A 180 15.15 15.04 -10.64
C PRO A 180 15.35 13.65 -11.27
N LEU A 181 16.29 13.52 -12.21
CA LEU A 181 16.56 12.27 -12.90
C LEU A 181 17.24 11.26 -11.98
N GLY A 182 18.23 11.67 -11.20
CA GLY A 182 18.86 10.79 -10.23
C GLY A 182 17.87 10.38 -9.13
N TYR A 183 16.99 11.29 -8.69
CA TYR A 183 15.93 10.93 -7.77
C TYR A 183 14.99 9.85 -8.33
N LEU A 184 14.57 9.98 -9.59
CA LEU A 184 13.75 8.97 -10.28
C LEU A 184 14.50 7.64 -10.46
N ALA A 185 15.77 7.68 -10.85
CA ALA A 185 16.60 6.49 -11.00
C ALA A 185 16.75 5.73 -9.66
N ARG A 186 16.97 6.46 -8.56
CA ARG A 186 16.99 5.90 -7.20
C ARG A 186 15.63 5.33 -6.75
N GLY A 187 14.55 5.71 -7.42
CA GLY A 187 13.23 5.10 -7.21
C GLY A 187 13.20 3.60 -7.51
N ALA A 188 14.06 3.10 -8.40
CA ALA A 188 14.23 1.67 -8.61
C ALA A 188 14.78 0.96 -7.36
N VAL A 189 15.78 1.56 -6.70
CA VAL A 189 16.34 1.05 -5.43
C VAL A 189 15.26 1.00 -4.37
N ARG A 190 14.47 2.06 -4.21
CA ARG A 190 13.35 2.11 -3.26
C ARG A 190 12.29 1.05 -3.56
N SER A 191 12.01 0.82 -4.84
CA SER A 191 11.09 -0.24 -5.29
C SER A 191 11.58 -1.63 -4.89
N VAL A 192 12.88 -1.90 -5.06
CA VAL A 192 13.48 -3.18 -4.64
C VAL A 192 13.41 -3.32 -3.13
N VAL A 193 13.83 -2.29 -2.36
CA VAL A 193 13.82 -2.32 -0.90
C VAL A 193 12.41 -2.53 -0.33
N LEU A 194 11.40 -1.88 -0.94
CA LEU A 194 10.00 -2.04 -0.55
C LEU A 194 9.54 -3.50 -0.62
N TRP A 195 9.84 -4.18 -1.72
CA TRP A 195 9.33 -5.53 -1.99
C TRP A 195 10.23 -6.66 -1.49
N ALA A 196 11.53 -6.41 -1.34
CA ALA A 196 12.49 -7.31 -0.71
C ALA A 196 12.07 -7.76 0.71
N GLY A 197 11.19 -7.01 1.37
CA GLY A 197 10.76 -7.27 2.74
C GLY A 197 11.86 -6.94 3.76
N GLU A 198 11.53 -7.11 5.04
CA GLU A 198 12.54 -7.10 6.09
C GLU A 198 13.24 -8.45 6.12
N VAL A 199 14.58 -8.43 6.05
CA VAL A 199 15.38 -9.63 6.25
C VAL A 199 15.21 -10.07 7.71
N PRO A 200 14.77 -11.32 8.00
CA PRO A 200 14.36 -11.75 9.34
C PRO A 200 15.38 -11.57 10.47
N ALA A 201 16.67 -11.33 10.16
CA ALA A 201 17.75 -11.23 11.15
C ALA A 201 18.14 -9.79 11.54
N ARG A 202 17.54 -8.76 10.92
CA ARG A 202 17.98 -7.36 11.13
C ARG A 202 17.76 -6.87 12.56
N ASP A 203 16.74 -7.39 13.24
CA ASP A 203 16.40 -7.01 14.63
C ASP A 203 17.32 -7.65 15.69
N ALA A 204 18.11 -8.67 15.32
CA ALA A 204 19.01 -9.38 16.24
C ALA A 204 20.48 -8.94 16.13
N GLY A 205 20.79 -7.91 15.34
CA GLY A 205 22.17 -7.46 15.09
C GLY A 205 23.02 -8.44 14.26
N ALA A 206 22.43 -9.54 13.79
CA ALA A 206 23.10 -10.54 12.96
C ALA A 206 22.85 -10.25 11.47
N THR A 207 23.91 -10.01 10.72
CA THR A 207 23.84 -9.99 9.26
C THR A 207 23.77 -11.42 8.74
N LEU A 208 22.73 -11.75 7.97
CA LEU A 208 22.70 -13.04 7.27
C LEU A 208 23.88 -13.13 6.29
N PRO A 209 24.42 -14.34 6.04
CA PRO A 209 25.39 -14.55 4.98
C PRO A 209 24.86 -14.02 3.64
N ASP A 210 25.75 -13.44 2.83
CA ASP A 210 25.37 -12.78 1.56
C ASP A 210 24.59 -13.70 0.63
N ALA A 211 24.92 -14.99 0.61
CA ALA A 211 24.21 -16.01 -0.16
C ALA A 211 22.74 -16.16 0.29
N VAL A 212 22.48 -16.18 1.59
CA VAL A 212 21.13 -16.30 2.16
C VAL A 212 20.32 -15.04 1.87
N ARG A 213 20.94 -13.86 2.04
CA ARG A 213 20.31 -12.57 1.68
C ARG A 213 19.95 -12.52 0.19
N SER A 214 20.85 -12.97 -0.67
CA SER A 214 20.63 -12.99 -2.13
C SER A 214 19.52 -13.97 -2.51
N ALA A 215 19.49 -15.15 -1.90
CA ALA A 215 18.42 -16.12 -2.10
C ALA A 215 17.05 -15.60 -1.63
N TRP A 216 17.01 -14.92 -0.48
CA TRP A 216 15.79 -14.29 0.04
C TRP A 216 15.28 -13.19 -0.89
N LEU A 217 16.18 -12.30 -1.35
CA LEU A 217 15.86 -11.26 -2.33
C LEU A 217 15.32 -11.87 -3.62
N ALA A 218 15.97 -12.90 -4.14
CA ALA A 218 15.52 -13.59 -5.35
C ALA A 218 14.13 -14.19 -5.17
N LEU A 219 13.86 -14.80 -4.01
CA LEU A 219 12.54 -15.37 -3.68
C LEU A 219 11.44 -14.30 -3.65
N GLU A 220 11.67 -13.21 -2.92
CA GLU A 220 10.69 -12.12 -2.76
C GLU A 220 10.42 -11.39 -4.08
N LEU A 221 11.46 -11.12 -4.87
CA LEU A 221 11.31 -10.51 -6.19
C LEU A 221 10.63 -11.47 -7.18
N SER A 222 10.90 -12.78 -7.09
CA SER A 222 10.18 -13.78 -7.87
C SER A 222 8.70 -13.83 -7.49
N PHE A 223 8.39 -13.78 -6.19
CA PHE A 223 7.03 -13.75 -5.67
C PHE A 223 6.27 -12.51 -6.15
N LEU A 224 6.91 -11.34 -6.11
CA LEU A 224 6.39 -10.11 -6.69
C LEU A 224 6.13 -10.27 -8.19
N GLY A 225 7.12 -10.74 -8.95
CA GLY A 225 7.01 -10.89 -10.41
C GLY A 225 5.88 -11.83 -10.83
N VAL A 226 5.85 -13.04 -10.25
CA VAL A 226 4.80 -14.04 -10.52
C VAL A 226 3.44 -13.54 -10.04
N GLY A 227 3.38 -12.91 -8.87
CA GLY A 227 2.18 -12.32 -8.29
C GLY A 227 1.58 -11.22 -9.17
N LEU A 228 2.42 -10.31 -9.70
CA LEU A 228 2.01 -9.27 -10.63
C LEU A 228 1.48 -9.86 -11.94
N VAL A 229 2.18 -10.84 -12.53
CA VAL A 229 1.75 -11.49 -13.78
C VAL A 229 0.38 -12.14 -13.60
N GLY A 230 0.18 -12.91 -12.53
CA GLY A 230 -1.10 -13.55 -12.27
C GLY A 230 -2.21 -12.55 -11.96
N SER A 231 -1.90 -11.48 -11.22
CA SER A 231 -2.85 -10.40 -10.93
C SER A 231 -3.27 -9.65 -12.19
N VAL A 232 -2.33 -9.35 -13.11
CA VAL A 232 -2.62 -8.74 -14.41
C VAL A 232 -3.49 -9.66 -15.28
N ARG A 233 -3.17 -10.95 -15.33
CA ARG A 233 -4.00 -11.94 -16.06
C ARG A 233 -5.42 -12.01 -15.51
N LEU A 234 -5.57 -11.96 -14.19
CA LEU A 234 -6.86 -11.99 -13.52
C LEU A 234 -7.63 -10.67 -13.75
N ALA A 235 -6.94 -9.52 -13.67
CA ALA A 235 -7.48 -8.20 -13.97
C ALA A 235 -8.01 -8.07 -15.40
N ARG A 236 -7.35 -8.68 -16.39
CA ARG A 236 -7.81 -8.75 -17.79
C ARG A 236 -9.17 -9.44 -17.95
N ARG A 237 -9.64 -10.21 -16.96
CA ARG A 237 -10.97 -10.83 -16.94
C ARG A 237 -12.07 -9.84 -16.50
N GLY A 238 -11.71 -8.63 -16.09
CA GLY A 238 -12.64 -7.57 -15.69
C GLY A 238 -13.43 -7.90 -14.43
N ASP A 239 -12.85 -8.68 -13.51
CA ASP A 239 -13.42 -8.98 -12.19
C ASP A 239 -12.83 -8.03 -11.14
N LEU A 240 -13.68 -7.38 -10.36
CA LEU A 240 -13.26 -6.46 -9.31
C LEU A 240 -12.44 -7.19 -8.23
N ARG A 241 -12.74 -8.47 -7.96
CA ARG A 241 -11.97 -9.33 -7.04
C ARG A 241 -10.50 -9.45 -7.44
N ALA A 242 -10.22 -9.31 -8.72
CA ALA A 242 -8.89 -9.39 -9.31
C ALA A 242 -8.19 -8.03 -9.40
N LEU A 243 -8.97 -6.98 -9.68
CA LEU A 243 -8.47 -5.63 -9.83
C LEU A 243 -8.04 -5.02 -8.49
N VAL A 244 -8.77 -5.30 -7.40
CA VAL A 244 -8.47 -4.73 -6.07
C VAL A 244 -7.09 -5.15 -5.56
N PRO A 245 -6.70 -6.44 -5.53
CA PRO A 245 -5.35 -6.86 -5.17
C PRO A 245 -4.25 -6.19 -6.00
N LEU A 246 -4.41 -6.16 -7.33
CA LEU A 246 -3.44 -5.54 -8.23
C LEU A 246 -3.30 -4.04 -7.95
N ALA A 247 -4.43 -3.33 -7.85
CA ALA A 247 -4.44 -1.91 -7.59
C ALA A 247 -3.82 -1.56 -6.23
N LEU A 248 -3.96 -2.42 -5.23
CA LEU A 248 -3.35 -2.22 -3.91
C LEU A 248 -1.83 -2.39 -3.95
N VAL A 249 -1.34 -3.39 -4.68
CA VAL A 249 0.10 -3.55 -4.92
C VAL A 249 0.67 -2.31 -5.61
N LEU A 250 0.01 -1.83 -6.66
CA LEU A 250 0.40 -0.62 -7.37
C LEU A 250 0.26 0.64 -6.53
N PHE A 251 -0.77 0.72 -5.68
CA PHE A 251 -1.00 1.82 -4.76
C PHE A 251 0.11 1.94 -3.72
N VAL A 252 0.46 0.83 -3.06
CA VAL A 252 1.56 0.78 -2.10
C VAL A 252 2.86 1.14 -2.79
N TRP A 253 3.11 0.61 -3.99
CA TRP A 253 4.29 0.98 -4.77
C TRP A 253 4.33 2.46 -5.13
N ALA A 254 3.27 3.02 -5.70
CA ALA A 254 3.22 4.40 -6.17
C ALA A 254 3.39 5.42 -5.04
N LEU A 255 2.84 5.13 -3.86
CA LEU A 255 2.99 5.99 -2.69
C LEU A 255 4.34 5.81 -1.98
N SER A 256 4.92 4.61 -1.98
CA SER A 256 6.25 4.36 -1.40
C SER A 256 7.40 4.71 -2.35
N PHE A 257 7.13 4.90 -3.64
CA PHE A 257 8.15 5.27 -4.63
C PHE A 257 8.80 6.64 -4.33
N PRO A 258 8.04 7.72 -4.00
CA PRO A 258 8.64 9.00 -3.67
C PRO A 258 9.07 9.11 -2.20
N LEU A 259 8.55 8.25 -1.34
CA LEU A 259 8.84 8.27 0.09
C LEU A 259 10.02 7.35 0.40
N TRP A 260 10.56 7.48 1.62
CA TRP A 260 11.44 6.47 2.16
C TRP A 260 10.74 5.10 2.15
N ALA A 261 11.45 4.09 1.65
CA ALA A 261 10.92 2.75 1.48
C ALA A 261 11.58 1.79 2.47
N GLU A 262 10.75 1.04 3.18
CA GLU A 262 11.18 -0.08 4.00
C GLU A 262 10.35 -1.31 3.66
N GLY A 263 10.95 -2.49 3.83
CA GLY A 263 10.27 -3.76 3.59
C GLY A 263 8.96 -3.91 4.36
N ARG A 264 8.88 -3.32 5.56
CA ARG A 264 7.65 -3.32 6.38
C ARG A 264 6.47 -2.56 5.77
N PHE A 265 6.69 -1.66 4.82
CA PHE A 265 5.60 -0.93 4.18
C PHE A 265 4.83 -1.76 3.15
N SER A 266 5.46 -2.80 2.58
CA SER A 266 4.77 -3.73 1.68
C SER A 266 4.05 -4.87 2.41
N LEU A 267 4.35 -5.12 3.68
CA LEU A 267 3.80 -6.24 4.46
C LEU A 267 2.26 -6.36 4.36
N PRO A 268 1.47 -5.27 4.49
CA PRO A 268 0.02 -5.38 4.37
C PRO A 268 -0.44 -5.86 2.98
N ALA A 269 0.32 -5.55 1.93
CA ALA A 269 0.01 -5.92 0.55
C ALA A 269 0.59 -7.28 0.12
N LYS A 270 1.59 -7.82 0.82
CA LYS A 270 2.20 -9.12 0.47
C LYS A 270 1.21 -10.29 0.39
N PRO A 271 0.24 -10.45 1.31
CA PRO A 271 -0.78 -11.50 1.18
C PRO A 271 -1.60 -11.41 -0.11
N LEU A 272 -1.78 -10.20 -0.65
CA LEU A 272 -2.53 -9.99 -1.89
C LEU A 272 -1.76 -10.47 -3.12
N LEU A 273 -0.42 -10.42 -3.10
CA LEU A 273 0.42 -11.01 -4.14
C LEU A 273 0.24 -12.53 -4.23
N ALA A 274 -0.03 -13.20 -3.11
CA ALA A 274 -0.29 -14.65 -3.09
C ALA A 274 -1.49 -15.03 -3.97
N ILE A 275 -2.54 -14.20 -4.01
CA ILE A 275 -3.70 -14.39 -4.89
C ILE A 275 -3.26 -14.40 -6.36
N GLY A 276 -2.39 -13.45 -6.72
CA GLY A 276 -1.78 -13.40 -8.04
C GLY A 276 -0.92 -14.63 -8.34
N VAL A 277 -0.09 -15.07 -7.39
CA VAL A 277 0.76 -16.26 -7.57
C VAL A 277 -0.07 -17.51 -7.82
N VAL A 278 -1.11 -17.75 -7.02
CA VAL A 278 -2.03 -18.87 -7.24
C VAL A 278 -2.67 -18.77 -8.63
N ALA A 279 -3.17 -17.59 -9.02
CA ALA A 279 -3.75 -17.41 -10.34
C ALA A 279 -2.75 -17.65 -11.50
N ALA A 280 -1.47 -17.31 -11.31
CA ALA A 280 -0.43 -17.57 -12.29
C ALA A 280 -0.12 -19.07 -12.43
N LEU A 281 -0.09 -19.80 -11.31
CA LEU A 281 0.19 -21.24 -11.26
C LEU A 281 -1.00 -22.10 -11.70
N SER A 282 -2.23 -21.65 -11.47
CA SER A 282 -3.46 -22.35 -11.87
C SER A 282 -3.87 -22.08 -13.33
N ALA A 283 -3.12 -21.26 -14.08
CA ALA A 283 -3.42 -21.00 -15.48
C ALA A 283 -3.19 -22.28 -16.32
N PRO A 284 -4.14 -22.68 -17.20
CA PRO A 284 -3.93 -23.81 -18.10
C PRO A 284 -2.66 -23.57 -18.93
N ARG A 285 -1.76 -24.55 -18.98
CA ARG A 285 -0.56 -24.45 -19.83
C ARG A 285 -1.01 -24.25 -21.29
N PRO A 286 -0.40 -23.29 -22.02
CA PRO A 286 -0.68 -23.16 -23.45
C PRO A 286 -0.19 -24.45 -24.12
N GLY A 287 -1.13 -25.29 -24.58
CA GLY A 287 -0.85 -26.58 -25.22
C GLY A 287 -1.43 -27.83 -24.55
N GLY A 288 -2.19 -27.72 -23.46
CA GLY A 288 -2.94 -28.86 -22.91
C GLY A 288 -4.07 -29.30 -23.85
N PRO A 289 -4.33 -30.61 -24.05
CA PRO A 289 -5.37 -31.09 -24.95
C PRO A 289 -6.71 -30.44 -24.59
N SER A 290 -7.34 -29.79 -25.56
CA SER A 290 -8.71 -29.33 -25.44
C SER A 290 -9.58 -30.55 -25.17
N GLU A 291 -10.01 -30.78 -23.94
CA GLU A 291 -11.09 -31.72 -23.65
C GLU A 291 -12.26 -31.35 -24.56
N ALA A 292 -12.51 -32.22 -25.52
CA ALA A 292 -13.57 -32.09 -26.48
C ALA A 292 -14.89 -31.92 -25.69
N ARG A 293 -15.55 -30.79 -25.89
CA ARG A 293 -16.98 -30.66 -25.56
C ARG A 293 -17.71 -31.80 -26.28
N PRO A 294 -18.52 -32.62 -25.59
CA PRO A 294 -19.52 -33.43 -26.26
C PRO A 294 -20.62 -32.47 -26.74
N GLY A 295 -20.41 -31.82 -27.89
CA GLY A 295 -21.52 -31.43 -28.75
C GLY A 295 -22.03 -32.71 -29.40
N GLY A 296 -23.31 -32.93 -29.64
CA GLY A 296 -24.46 -32.06 -29.59
C GLY A 296 -25.56 -32.85 -30.30
N ARG A 297 -26.78 -32.76 -29.78
CA ARG A 297 -27.99 -33.28 -30.43
C ARG A 297 -28.01 -32.94 -31.92
N ALA A 298 -28.13 -33.96 -32.76
CA ALA A 298 -28.71 -33.84 -34.08
C ALA A 298 -29.42 -35.15 -34.45
N ALA A 299 -30.75 -35.16 -34.28
CA ALA A 299 -31.67 -35.94 -35.11
C ALA A 299 -33.09 -35.39 -34.89
N ARG A 300 -33.45 -34.36 -35.67
CA ARG A 300 -34.84 -34.05 -36.01
C ARG A 300 -35.12 -34.64 -37.39
N GLY A 301 -36.15 -35.47 -37.46
CA GLY A 301 -36.89 -35.89 -38.64
C GLY A 301 -37.94 -36.87 -38.11
N GLY A 302 -39.25 -36.67 -38.19
CA GLY A 302 -40.08 -35.90 -39.12
C GLY A 302 -41.07 -36.90 -39.75
N ALA A 303 -42.27 -37.04 -39.18
CA ALA A 303 -43.48 -37.65 -39.77
C ALA A 303 -44.58 -37.64 -38.67
N SER A 304 -45.54 -36.70 -38.70
CA SER A 304 -46.85 -36.74 -39.38
C SER A 304 -47.99 -37.09 -38.41
N ARG A 305 -48.87 -36.10 -38.15
CA ARG A 305 -50.26 -36.25 -37.68
C ARG A 305 -51.14 -36.75 -38.84
N PRO A 306 -52.36 -37.27 -38.64
CA PRO A 306 -53.27 -37.10 -37.49
C PRO A 306 -53.37 -38.29 -36.53
#